data_AF-A0A0G4MF69-F1
#
_entry.id   AF-A0A0G4MF69-F1
#
_cell.length_a   1.000
_cell.length_b   1.000
_cell.length_c   1.000
_cell.angle_alpha   90.00
_cell.angle_beta   90.00
_cell.angle_gamma   90.00
#
_symmetry.space_group_name_H-M   'P 1'
#
loop_
_entity.id
_entity.type
_entity.pdbx_description
1 polymer ?
#
loop_
_entity_poly.entity_id
_entity_poly.type
_entity_poly.pdbx_seq_one_letter_code
_entity_poly.pdbx_strand_id
1 'polypeptide(L)'
;MSVIGDYTELKHWDFLPKAVTLTPGRHAYPFSIHLRGHNPESIDTPVVAISYEFKAQIHCAGFHPLSFERDVPVKRSLLGSDPLHQSMRVFPPTNVKATVFLNRVIHPSGTHKVQLRLDGIASLEGKSLEIWKLKRLAWKLEETVCTAAPACSSHAAEGTSTDQLTVRRNEARILGEKEMHGGWKSDYNTSDARIEFEFEYGLTTRHTRKRDAMYACDVRAAANGTGTEISHSLSIEMLLSKELASSDIPNLVLATSDARVLRMRHAVILTEAPGLGVAWDAELPPVYDDVPPSPPSYPKDAPVEYENLEALDEQERRPSVGNSETSLPSV
;
A
#
# COMPACT_ATOMS: atom_id res chain seq x y z
N MET A 1 -4.36 30.21 -10.19
CA MET A 1 -2.95 29.88 -9.93
C MET A 1 -2.65 28.65 -10.76
N SER A 2 -2.02 28.82 -11.92
CA SER A 2 -1.70 27.70 -12.81
C SER A 2 -0.57 26.90 -12.17
N VAL A 3 -0.86 25.66 -11.79
CA VAL A 3 0.19 24.69 -11.46
C VAL A 3 0.89 24.39 -12.78
N ILE A 4 2.15 24.80 -12.91
CA ILE A 4 2.99 24.41 -14.04
C ILE A 4 3.31 22.93 -13.81
N GLY A 5 2.49 22.05 -14.39
CA GLY A 5 2.72 20.62 -14.40
C GLY A 5 3.51 20.25 -15.64
N ASP A 6 4.67 19.62 -15.46
CA ASP A 6 5.39 19.00 -16.57
C ASP A 6 4.63 17.74 -17.00
N TYR A 7 4.05 17.76 -18.20
CA TYR A 7 3.38 16.59 -18.78
C TYR A 7 4.37 15.75 -19.57
N THR A 8 4.43 14.45 -19.26
CA THR A 8 5.19 13.48 -20.04
C THR A 8 4.22 12.54 -20.73
N GLU A 9 4.21 12.54 -22.06
CA GLU A 9 3.42 11.60 -22.84
C GLU A 9 4.04 10.18 -22.74
N LEU A 10 3.28 9.25 -22.17
CA LEU A 10 3.73 7.85 -22.05
C LEU A 10 3.46 7.04 -23.32
N LYS A 11 2.31 7.29 -23.97
CA LYS A 11 1.90 6.62 -25.20
C LYS A 11 0.77 7.38 -25.88
N HIS A 12 0.90 7.52 -27.20
CA HIS A 12 -0.15 8.00 -28.10
C HIS A 12 -0.59 6.90 -29.07
N TRP A 13 -1.89 6.89 -29.42
CA TRP A 13 -2.48 6.01 -30.43
C TRP A 13 -3.32 6.84 -31.40
N ASP A 14 -3.03 6.71 -32.69
CA ASP A 14 -3.88 7.25 -33.76
C ASP A 14 -4.64 6.12 -34.44
N PHE A 15 -5.91 5.95 -34.09
CA PHE A 15 -6.76 4.89 -34.65
C PHE A 15 -7.29 5.23 -36.05
N LEU A 16 -7.53 6.52 -36.31
CA LEU A 16 -8.08 7.03 -37.56
C LEU A 16 -7.15 8.13 -38.10
N PRO A 17 -6.00 7.76 -38.70
CA PRO A 17 -4.99 8.73 -39.16
C PRO A 17 -5.47 9.58 -40.35
N LYS A 18 -6.58 9.18 -40.99
CA LYS A 18 -7.23 9.90 -42.09
C LYS A 18 -8.70 10.08 -41.76
N ALA A 19 -9.30 11.15 -42.30
CA ALA A 19 -10.74 11.37 -42.17
C ALA A 19 -11.50 10.23 -42.86
N VAL A 20 -12.34 9.54 -42.11
CA VAL A 20 -13.13 8.40 -42.57
C VAL A 20 -14.60 8.61 -42.18
N THR A 21 -15.50 8.27 -43.08
CA THR A 21 -16.94 8.22 -42.78
C THR A 21 -17.24 6.86 -42.14
N LEU A 22 -17.65 6.86 -40.88
CA LEU A 22 -18.02 5.65 -40.15
C LEU A 22 -19.48 5.31 -40.43
N THR A 23 -19.78 4.01 -40.57
CA THR A 23 -21.16 3.53 -40.64
C THR A 23 -21.85 3.69 -39.27
N PRO A 24 -23.19 3.87 -39.22
CA PRO A 24 -23.91 3.86 -37.96
C PRO A 24 -23.69 2.54 -37.22
N GLY A 25 -23.23 2.61 -35.97
CA GLY A 25 -22.92 1.43 -35.17
C GLY A 25 -21.92 1.71 -34.06
N ARG A 26 -21.55 0.65 -33.34
CA ARG A 26 -20.53 0.69 -32.28
C ARG A 26 -19.19 0.27 -32.86
N HIS A 27 -18.23 1.18 -32.83
CA HIS A 27 -16.86 0.94 -33.28
C HIS A 27 -15.96 0.78 -32.06
N ALA A 28 -15.22 -0.33 -32.01
CA ALA A 28 -14.31 -0.62 -30.90
C ALA A 28 -12.86 -0.47 -31.34
N TYR A 29 -12.09 0.28 -30.56
CA TYR A 29 -10.67 0.52 -30.79
C TYR A 29 -9.90 0.06 -29.54
N PRO A 30 -9.46 -1.22 -29.50
CA PRO A 30 -8.73 -1.73 -28.36
C PRO A 30 -7.33 -1.11 -28.27
N PHE A 31 -6.88 -0.82 -27.06
CA PHE A 31 -5.53 -0.34 -26.80
C PHE A 31 -4.99 -0.87 -25.49
N SER A 32 -3.67 -0.95 -25.40
CA SER A 32 -2.95 -1.36 -24.21
C SER A 32 -1.58 -0.70 -24.16
N ILE A 33 -1.13 -0.38 -22.96
CA ILE A 33 0.21 0.13 -22.66
C ILE A 33 0.77 -0.67 -21.50
N HIS A 34 2.06 -0.96 -21.56
CA HIS A 34 2.82 -1.46 -20.43
C HIS A 34 3.52 -0.28 -19.73
N LEU A 35 3.15 0.00 -18.49
CA LEU A 35 3.84 0.99 -17.66
C LEU A 35 5.17 0.39 -17.18
N ARG A 36 6.28 1.10 -17.39
CA ARG A 36 7.60 0.58 -17.03
C ARG A 36 7.79 0.65 -15.51
N GLY A 37 8.58 -0.27 -14.95
CA GLY A 37 8.81 -0.35 -13.50
C GLY A 37 9.49 0.88 -12.86
N HIS A 38 10.08 1.78 -13.64
CA HIS A 38 10.64 3.04 -13.13
C HIS A 38 9.61 4.18 -13.05
N ASN A 39 8.42 4.02 -13.63
CA ASN A 39 7.37 5.02 -13.54
C ASN A 39 6.83 5.07 -12.11
N PRO A 40 6.87 6.22 -11.42
CA PRO A 40 6.45 6.32 -10.02
C PRO A 40 4.97 5.95 -9.84
N GLU A 41 4.57 5.60 -8.63
CA GLU A 41 3.14 5.50 -8.32
C GLU A 41 2.44 6.87 -8.37
N SER A 42 1.11 6.87 -8.35
CA SER A 42 0.34 8.08 -8.16
C SER A 42 0.55 8.59 -6.73
N ILE A 43 0.93 9.86 -6.61
CA ILE A 43 1.25 10.51 -5.34
C ILE A 43 0.38 11.75 -5.23
N ASP A 44 -0.25 11.96 -4.07
CA ASP A 44 -0.95 13.21 -3.75
C ASP A 44 -0.50 13.64 -2.35
N THR A 45 0.50 14.53 -2.30
CA THR A 45 1.02 15.14 -1.06
C THR A 45 1.01 16.67 -1.21
N PRO A 46 1.09 17.45 -0.12
CA PRO A 46 1.07 18.91 -0.24
C PRO A 46 2.30 19.49 -0.96
N VAL A 47 3.42 18.74 -1.04
CA VAL A 47 4.66 19.18 -1.69
C VAL A 47 4.89 18.60 -3.08
N VAL A 48 4.29 17.45 -3.40
CA VAL A 48 4.41 16.79 -4.71
C VAL A 48 3.14 16.01 -5.07
N ALA A 49 2.71 16.15 -6.31
CA ALA A 49 1.61 15.38 -6.89
C ALA A 49 2.07 14.74 -8.20
N ILE A 50 1.74 13.46 -8.39
CA ILE A 50 1.98 12.69 -9.60
C ILE A 50 0.66 12.01 -9.97
N SER A 51 0.09 12.41 -11.11
CA SER A 51 -1.13 11.82 -11.67
C SER A 51 -0.83 11.19 -13.04
N TYR A 52 -1.60 10.16 -13.38
CA TYR A 52 -1.61 9.56 -14.71
C TYR A 52 -2.97 9.83 -15.32
N GLU A 53 -2.99 10.47 -16.49
CA GLU A 53 -4.22 10.87 -17.17
C GLU A 53 -4.35 10.11 -18.49
N PHE A 54 -5.52 9.52 -18.71
CA PHE A 54 -5.92 9.01 -20.02
C PHE A 54 -6.72 10.09 -20.74
N LYS A 55 -6.27 10.48 -21.93
CA LYS A 55 -6.95 11.45 -22.80
C LYS A 55 -7.32 10.81 -24.12
N ALA A 56 -8.59 10.90 -24.49
CA ALA A 56 -9.09 10.51 -25.79
C ALA A 56 -9.71 11.74 -26.47
N GLN A 57 -9.43 11.92 -27.75
CA GLN A 57 -9.97 13.02 -28.54
C GLN A 57 -10.51 12.49 -29.87
N ILE A 58 -11.67 12.98 -30.28
CA ILE A 58 -12.30 12.67 -31.55
C ILE A 58 -12.49 13.97 -32.32
N HIS A 59 -11.97 13.98 -33.55
CA HIS A 59 -12.10 15.10 -34.47
C HIS A 59 -13.19 14.77 -35.50
N CYS A 60 -14.31 15.48 -35.44
CA CYS A 60 -15.41 15.35 -36.38
C CYS A 60 -15.39 16.53 -37.37
N ALA A 61 -15.60 16.24 -38.66
CA ALA A 61 -15.68 17.31 -39.66
C ALA A 61 -16.82 18.29 -39.34
N GLY A 62 -16.49 19.58 -39.23
CA GLY A 62 -17.47 20.65 -38.98
C GLY A 62 -17.89 20.84 -37.52
N PHE A 63 -17.31 20.09 -36.56
CA PHE A 63 -17.60 20.24 -35.12
C PHE A 63 -16.30 20.47 -34.32
N HIS A 64 -16.45 21.00 -33.11
CA HIS A 64 -15.34 21.09 -32.17
C HIS A 64 -14.89 19.69 -31.73
N PRO A 65 -13.59 19.45 -31.49
CA PRO A 65 -13.11 18.16 -30.99
C PRO A 65 -13.83 17.75 -29.71
N LEU A 66 -14.24 16.49 -29.65
CA LEU A 66 -14.81 15.88 -28.44
C LEU A 66 -13.66 15.26 -27.66
N SER A 67 -13.46 15.71 -26.42
CA SER A 67 -12.44 15.16 -25.53
C SER A 67 -13.06 14.37 -24.38
N PHE A 68 -12.33 13.34 -23.94
CA PHE A 68 -12.60 12.56 -22.75
C PHE A 68 -11.30 12.43 -21.96
N GLU A 69 -11.34 12.76 -20.68
CA GLU A 69 -10.19 12.66 -19.78
C GLU A 69 -10.56 11.83 -18.55
N ARG A 70 -9.63 10.99 -18.08
CA ARG A 70 -9.81 10.16 -16.89
C ARG A 70 -8.49 9.88 -16.19
N ASP A 71 -8.46 10.07 -14.88
CA ASP A 71 -7.33 9.68 -14.05
C ASP A 71 -7.21 8.15 -13.93
N VAL A 72 -5.99 7.66 -14.02
CA VAL A 72 -5.64 6.24 -13.92
C VAL A 72 -4.78 6.06 -12.67
N PRO A 73 -5.32 5.58 -11.54
CA PRO A 73 -4.52 5.40 -10.32
C PRO A 73 -3.48 4.30 -10.53
N VAL A 74 -2.21 4.67 -10.41
CA VAL A 74 -1.07 3.75 -10.44
C VAL A 74 -0.62 3.49 -9.00
N LYS A 75 -0.68 2.24 -8.57
CA LYS A 75 -0.37 1.82 -7.19
C LYS A 75 0.73 0.77 -7.20
N ARG A 76 1.55 0.74 -6.15
CA ARG A 76 2.59 -0.29 -5.96
C ARG A 76 2.34 -1.08 -4.68
N SER A 77 2.46 -2.40 -4.80
CA SER A 77 2.41 -3.31 -3.67
C SER A 77 3.74 -4.05 -3.58
N LEU A 78 4.33 -4.06 -2.39
CA LEU A 78 5.39 -5.00 -2.08
C LEU A 78 4.76 -6.35 -1.72
N LEU A 79 5.17 -7.39 -2.43
CA LEU A 79 4.87 -8.77 -2.07
C LEU A 79 5.89 -9.20 -1.00
N GLY A 80 5.47 -9.32 0.24
CA GLY A 80 6.42 -9.66 1.30
C GLY A 80 5.78 -9.97 2.64
N SER A 81 5.72 -11.27 2.95
CA SER A 81 5.67 -11.75 4.33
C SER A 81 7.06 -11.56 4.94
N ASP A 82 7.39 -10.35 5.38
CA ASP A 82 8.58 -10.13 6.22
C ASP A 82 8.32 -10.86 7.55
N PRO A 83 9.22 -11.74 8.04
CA PRO A 83 9.07 -12.31 9.36
C PRO A 83 8.90 -11.20 10.40
N LEU A 84 8.09 -11.47 11.43
CA LEU A 84 7.81 -10.54 12.51
C LEU A 84 9.11 -9.91 13.03
N HIS A 85 9.27 -8.61 12.83
CA HIS A 85 10.50 -7.91 13.16
C HIS A 85 10.62 -7.75 14.67
N GLN A 86 11.71 -8.29 15.23
CA GLN A 86 12.07 -8.10 16.63
C GLN A 86 13.08 -6.96 16.78
N SER A 87 12.78 -6.01 17.67
CA SER A 87 13.66 -4.91 18.04
C SER A 87 13.78 -4.84 19.56
N MET A 88 14.98 -4.57 20.06
CA MET A 88 15.25 -4.51 21.50
C MET A 88 16.05 -3.25 21.82
N ARG A 89 15.63 -2.52 22.86
CA ARG A 89 16.29 -1.31 23.34
C ARG A 89 16.41 -1.32 24.85
N VAL A 90 17.62 -1.07 25.34
CA VAL A 90 17.89 -0.81 26.76
C VAL A 90 17.84 0.70 27.01
N PHE A 91 17.30 1.12 28.15
CA PHE A 91 17.14 2.54 28.49
C PHE A 91 17.97 2.98 29.70
N PRO A 92 19.27 3.27 29.53
CA PRO A 92 20.08 3.88 30.58
C PRO A 92 19.51 5.23 31.06
N PRO A 93 19.65 5.58 32.35
CA PRO A 93 20.36 4.85 33.41
C PRO A 93 19.53 3.73 34.08
N THR A 94 18.33 3.44 33.59
CA THR A 94 17.50 2.37 34.14
C THR A 94 17.93 1.00 33.62
N ASN A 95 17.57 -0.07 34.33
CA ASN A 95 17.72 -1.44 33.85
C ASN A 95 16.57 -1.87 32.92
N VAL A 96 15.66 -0.95 32.57
CA VAL A 96 14.50 -1.27 31.74
C VAL A 96 14.94 -1.58 30.32
N LYS A 97 14.50 -2.74 29.84
CA LYS A 97 14.69 -3.22 28.48
C LYS A 97 13.34 -3.38 27.82
N ALA A 98 13.14 -2.73 26.68
CA ALA A 98 11.95 -2.90 25.85
C ALA A 98 12.25 -3.79 24.65
N THR A 99 11.43 -4.80 24.45
CA THR A 99 11.44 -5.68 23.27
C THR A 99 10.13 -5.49 22.52
N VAL A 100 10.21 -5.25 21.22
CA VAL A 100 9.07 -5.00 20.34
C VAL A 100 9.06 -6.02 19.21
N PHE A 101 7.89 -6.56 18.93
CA PHE A 101 7.62 -7.40 17.76
C PHE A 101 6.54 -6.74 16.90
N LEU A 102 6.84 -6.49 15.63
CA LEU A 102 5.91 -5.85 14.68
C LEU A 102 6.20 -6.25 13.24
N ASN A 103 5.19 -6.15 12.37
CA ASN A 103 5.41 -6.24 10.92
C ASN A 103 5.96 -4.92 10.41
N ARG A 104 7.07 -4.96 9.67
CA ARG A 104 7.66 -3.76 9.07
C ARG A 104 6.86 -3.28 7.86
N VAL A 105 6.32 -4.20 7.06
CA VAL A 105 5.47 -3.88 5.93
C VAL A 105 4.03 -3.75 6.40
N ILE A 106 3.43 -2.60 6.16
CA ILE A 106 2.06 -2.27 6.57
C ILE A 106 1.24 -1.78 5.38
N HIS A 107 -0.07 -1.96 5.48
CA HIS A 107 -1.04 -1.58 4.47
C HIS A 107 -1.99 -0.48 4.98
N PRO A 108 -2.36 0.51 4.15
CA PRO A 108 -3.21 1.64 4.53
C PRO A 108 -4.58 1.24 5.08
N SER A 109 -5.20 0.22 4.50
CA SER A 109 -6.54 -0.28 4.87
C SER A 109 -6.54 -1.23 6.06
N GLY A 110 -5.37 -1.68 6.52
CA GLY A 110 -5.23 -2.68 7.56
C GLY A 110 -4.91 -2.09 8.94
N THR A 111 -5.30 -2.83 9.98
CA THR A 111 -4.82 -2.64 11.35
C THR A 111 -3.65 -3.58 11.61
N HIS A 112 -2.58 -3.05 12.17
CA HIS A 112 -1.33 -3.78 12.42
C HIS A 112 -1.10 -3.94 13.91
N LYS A 113 -0.55 -5.07 14.31
CA LYS A 113 -0.31 -5.38 15.72
C LYS A 113 1.14 -5.15 16.12
N VAL A 114 1.33 -4.66 17.34
CA VAL A 114 2.62 -4.56 18.02
C VAL A 114 2.54 -5.32 19.32
N GLN A 115 3.49 -6.21 19.55
CA GLN A 115 3.72 -6.82 20.85
C GLN A 115 4.91 -6.16 21.51
N LEU A 116 4.71 -5.65 22.72
CA LEU A 116 5.71 -4.96 23.52
C LEU A 116 5.92 -5.73 24.82
N ARG A 117 7.17 -5.98 25.17
CA ARG A 117 7.61 -6.51 26.46
C ARG A 117 8.59 -5.56 27.11
N LEU A 118 8.37 -5.24 28.38
CA LEU A 118 9.31 -4.52 29.23
C LEU A 118 9.86 -5.47 30.29
N ASP A 119 11.18 -5.62 30.31
CA ASP A 119 11.94 -6.40 31.28
C ASP A 119 12.80 -5.47 32.15
N GLY A 120 13.33 -5.97 33.27
CA GLY A 120 14.21 -5.18 34.15
C GLY A 120 13.49 -4.04 34.86
N ILE A 121 12.17 -4.17 35.04
CA ILE A 121 11.31 -3.17 35.68
C ILE A 121 11.33 -3.24 37.20
N ALA A 122 11.87 -4.31 37.80
CA ALA A 122 12.06 -4.42 39.23
C ALA A 122 13.56 -4.51 39.57
N SER A 123 13.96 -3.86 40.65
CA SER A 123 15.31 -3.96 41.19
C SER A 123 15.25 -4.00 42.72
N LEU A 124 16.02 -4.90 43.32
CA LEU A 124 16.12 -5.02 44.78
C LEU A 124 17.36 -4.26 45.25
N GLU A 125 17.15 -3.18 45.99
CA GLU A 125 18.22 -2.42 46.65
C GLU A 125 18.10 -2.60 48.17
N GLY A 126 18.87 -3.54 48.71
CA GLY A 126 18.84 -3.88 50.14
C GLY A 126 17.49 -4.49 50.55
N LYS A 127 16.69 -3.75 51.31
CA LYS A 127 15.34 -4.16 51.77
C LYS A 127 14.20 -3.48 50.99
N SER A 128 14.54 -2.57 50.08
CA SER A 128 13.59 -1.83 49.27
C SER A 128 13.51 -2.45 47.88
N LEU A 129 12.29 -2.80 47.46
CA LEU A 129 11.99 -3.23 46.12
C LEU A 129 11.56 -2.01 45.30
N GLU A 130 12.34 -1.67 44.29
CA GLU A 130 12.03 -0.61 43.36
C GLU A 130 11.31 -1.19 42.14
N ILE A 131 10.15 -0.63 41.78
CA ILE A 131 9.33 -1.10 40.67
C ILE A 131 9.00 0.05 39.74
N TRP A 132 9.30 -0.12 38.46
CA TRP A 132 8.83 0.74 37.38
C TRP A 132 7.44 0.29 36.93
N LYS A 133 6.43 1.13 37.17
CA LYS A 133 5.06 0.91 36.68
C LYS A 133 4.81 1.73 35.43
N LEU A 134 4.27 1.08 34.39
CA LEU A 134 3.75 1.76 33.22
C LEU A 134 2.48 2.52 33.60
N LYS A 135 2.44 3.81 33.25
CA LYS A 135 1.31 4.72 33.51
C LYS A 135 0.63 5.17 32.22
N ARG A 136 1.40 5.27 31.14
CA ARG A 136 0.90 5.64 29.82
C ARG A 136 1.75 5.01 28.73
N LEU A 137 1.10 4.60 27.65
CA LEU A 137 1.73 4.33 26.37
C LEU A 137 1.01 5.13 25.28
N ALA A 138 1.77 5.82 24.45
CA ALA A 138 1.27 6.50 23.27
C ALA A 138 2.04 6.03 22.04
N TRP A 139 1.35 5.83 20.93
CA TRP A 139 1.99 5.57 19.64
C TRP A 139 1.60 6.64 18.63
N LYS A 140 2.52 6.91 17.71
CA LYS A 140 2.35 7.86 16.62
C LYS A 140 3.00 7.31 15.35
N LEU A 141 2.21 7.17 14.29
CA LEU A 141 2.62 6.83 12.94
C LEU A 141 2.80 8.12 12.14
N GLU A 142 4.02 8.37 11.66
CA GLU A 142 4.41 9.59 10.96
C GLU A 142 4.89 9.27 9.54
N GLU A 143 4.40 10.04 8.57
CA GLU A 143 4.88 10.09 7.18
C GLU A 143 5.80 11.32 7.06
N THR A 144 6.97 11.12 6.45
CA THR A 144 7.93 12.18 6.13
C THR A 144 8.16 12.20 4.62
N VAL A 145 7.87 13.33 4.00
CA VAL A 145 8.06 13.59 2.56
C VAL A 145 9.21 14.57 2.39
N CYS A 146 10.27 14.11 1.74
CA CYS A 146 11.42 14.90 1.36
C CYS A 146 11.47 15.00 -0.18
N THR A 147 11.35 16.19 -0.74
CA THR A 147 11.45 16.40 -2.20
C THR A 147 12.55 17.40 -2.50
N ALA A 148 13.43 17.06 -3.45
CA ALA A 148 14.34 18.00 -4.08
C ALA A 148 13.84 18.31 -5.50
N ALA A 149 13.41 19.54 -5.75
CA ALA A 149 13.04 19.99 -7.09
C ALA A 149 14.06 21.03 -7.58
N PRO A 150 14.47 20.98 -8.87
CA PRO A 150 15.26 22.05 -9.46
C PRO A 150 14.42 23.34 -9.51
N ALA A 151 15.09 24.49 -9.43
CA ALA A 151 14.45 25.77 -9.69
C ALA A 151 13.81 25.77 -11.10
N CYS A 152 12.56 26.21 -11.23
CA CYS A 152 11.91 26.35 -12.54
C CYS A 152 12.64 27.40 -13.38
N SER A 153 12.53 27.35 -14.70
CA SER A 153 13.21 28.28 -15.62
C SER A 153 12.97 29.76 -15.31
N SER A 154 11.80 30.12 -14.77
CA SER A 154 11.49 31.49 -14.34
C SER A 154 12.17 31.93 -13.03
N HIS A 155 12.70 30.99 -12.25
CA HIS A 155 13.39 31.22 -10.98
C HIS A 155 14.82 30.65 -10.98
N ALA A 156 15.29 30.11 -12.12
CA ALA A 156 16.67 29.74 -12.33
C ALA A 156 17.46 31.01 -12.62
N ALA A 157 18.19 31.52 -11.62
CA ALA A 157 19.04 32.68 -11.81
C ALA A 157 20.11 32.37 -12.87
N GLU A 158 20.21 33.20 -13.90
CA GLU A 158 21.19 33.05 -14.98
C GLU A 158 22.61 32.97 -14.40
N GLY A 159 23.30 31.85 -14.64
CA GLY A 159 24.71 31.66 -14.27
C GLY A 159 24.99 30.92 -12.95
N THR A 160 23.99 30.36 -12.27
CA THR A 160 24.24 29.59 -11.02
C THR A 160 24.41 28.10 -11.32
N SER A 161 25.44 27.47 -10.75
CA SER A 161 25.72 26.03 -10.92
C SER A 161 24.58 25.16 -10.39
N THR A 162 24.34 24.03 -11.06
CA THR A 162 23.17 23.14 -10.90
C THR A 162 22.95 22.62 -9.47
N ASP A 163 23.99 22.57 -8.65
CA ASP A 163 23.93 22.08 -7.27
C ASP A 163 23.41 23.12 -6.26
N GLN A 164 23.50 24.42 -6.56
CA GLN A 164 23.13 25.48 -5.61
C GLN A 164 21.66 25.95 -5.71
N LEU A 165 20.89 25.43 -6.67
CA LEU A 165 19.48 25.79 -6.92
C LEU A 165 18.48 24.66 -6.62
N THR A 166 18.87 23.66 -5.81
CA THR A 166 17.95 22.60 -5.37
C THR A 166 17.26 22.99 -4.08
N VAL A 167 15.98 23.37 -4.17
CA VAL A 167 15.16 23.65 -2.99
C VAL A 167 14.68 22.32 -2.43
N ARG A 168 15.23 21.93 -1.27
CA ARG A 168 14.73 20.78 -0.51
C ARG A 168 13.51 21.19 0.31
N ARG A 169 12.38 20.53 0.03
CA ARG A 169 11.17 20.62 0.84
C ARG A 169 11.07 19.38 1.70
N ASN A 170 10.80 19.56 2.99
CA ASN A 170 10.58 18.48 3.93
C ASN A 170 9.28 18.78 4.68
N GLU A 171 8.34 17.85 4.63
CA GLU A 171 7.10 17.90 5.37
C GLU A 171 6.90 16.59 6.13
N ALA A 172 6.53 16.69 7.40
CA ALA A 172 6.18 15.55 8.23
C ALA A 172 4.74 15.69 8.73
N ARG A 173 3.99 14.59 8.68
CA ARG A 173 2.57 14.55 9.04
C ARG A 173 2.20 13.27 9.76
N ILE A 174 1.22 13.39 10.65
CA ILE A 174 0.76 12.30 11.50
C ILE A 174 -0.35 11.55 10.78
N LEU A 175 -0.13 10.26 10.50
CA LEU A 175 -1.12 9.39 9.86
C LEU A 175 -2.08 8.75 10.87
N GLY A 176 -1.59 8.52 12.08
CA GLY A 176 -2.36 7.95 13.15
C GLY A 176 -1.65 8.13 14.48
N GLU A 177 -2.43 8.26 15.53
CA GLU A 177 -1.93 8.35 16.90
C GLU A 177 -2.97 7.81 17.87
N LYS A 178 -2.51 7.25 18.98
CA LYS A 178 -3.40 6.85 20.07
C LYS A 178 -2.63 6.86 21.39
N GLU A 179 -3.31 7.30 22.44
CA GLU A 179 -2.83 7.26 23.82
C GLU A 179 -3.62 6.22 24.62
N MET A 180 -2.93 5.50 25.49
CA MET A 180 -3.46 4.41 26.29
C MET A 180 -2.94 4.50 27.73
N HIS A 181 -3.84 4.40 28.70
CA HIS A 181 -3.53 4.48 30.15
C HIS A 181 -3.68 3.14 30.88
N GLY A 182 -3.93 2.05 30.12
CA GLY A 182 -4.05 0.70 30.67
C GLY A 182 -4.11 -0.36 29.56
N GLY A 183 -4.40 -1.60 29.93
CA GLY A 183 -4.52 -2.75 29.02
C GLY A 183 -3.28 -3.64 28.94
N TRP A 184 -2.22 -3.31 29.69
CA TRP A 184 -1.03 -4.15 29.83
C TRP A 184 -1.16 -5.13 30.99
N LYS A 185 -0.53 -6.30 30.84
CA LYS A 185 -0.36 -7.28 31.90
C LYS A 185 0.97 -7.00 32.60
N SER A 186 0.96 -6.94 33.92
CA SER A 186 2.14 -6.66 34.73
C SER A 186 2.35 -7.75 35.77
N ASP A 187 3.46 -8.47 35.65
CA ASP A 187 3.92 -9.41 36.66
C ASP A 187 5.04 -8.72 37.44
N TYR A 188 4.84 -8.45 38.74
CA TYR A 188 5.85 -7.78 39.58
C TYR A 188 6.60 -8.75 40.50
N ASN A 189 6.68 -10.02 40.14
CA ASN A 189 7.38 -11.02 40.94
C ASN A 189 8.90 -10.70 40.97
N THR A 190 9.50 -10.69 42.15
CA THR A 190 10.75 -9.99 42.49
C THR A 190 11.97 -10.36 41.63
N SER A 191 11.99 -11.51 40.94
CA SER A 191 13.10 -11.93 40.08
C SER A 191 12.83 -11.86 38.56
N ASP A 192 11.58 -11.84 38.13
CA ASP A 192 11.18 -11.89 36.71
C ASP A 192 10.02 -10.90 36.45
N ALA A 193 10.18 -9.68 36.96
CA ALA A 193 9.17 -8.66 36.77
C ALA A 193 9.13 -8.23 35.31
N ARG A 194 7.95 -8.29 34.70
CA ARG A 194 7.73 -7.98 33.30
C ARG A 194 6.40 -7.30 33.06
N ILE A 195 6.35 -6.43 32.05
CA ILE A 195 5.10 -5.87 31.52
C ILE A 195 4.97 -6.33 30.08
N GLU A 196 3.84 -6.96 29.76
CA GLU A 196 3.50 -7.37 28.40
C GLU A 196 2.27 -6.63 27.92
N PHE A 197 2.32 -6.19 26.66
CA PHE A 197 1.25 -5.41 26.06
C PHE A 197 1.15 -5.67 24.57
N GLU A 198 -0.07 -5.83 24.08
CA GLU A 198 -0.37 -5.91 22.65
C GLU A 198 -1.32 -4.77 22.30
N PHE A 199 -0.98 -4.01 21.25
CA PHE A 199 -1.85 -2.95 20.74
C PHE A 199 -1.88 -2.95 19.22
N GLU A 200 -2.97 -2.40 18.70
CA GLU A 200 -3.16 -2.18 17.27
C GLU A 200 -2.85 -0.72 16.92
N TYR A 201 -2.20 -0.55 15.77
CA TYR A 201 -1.91 0.74 15.15
C TYR A 201 -2.25 0.71 13.67
N GLY A 202 -2.46 1.88 13.09
CA GLY A 202 -2.83 2.03 11.69
C GLY A 202 -3.14 3.47 11.35
N LEU A 203 -3.55 3.70 10.11
CA LEU A 203 -3.99 5.02 9.67
C LEU A 203 -5.29 5.36 10.38
N THR A 204 -5.34 6.55 11.00
CA THR A 204 -6.60 7.06 11.55
C THR A 204 -7.37 7.67 10.39
N THR A 205 -8.40 6.96 9.90
CA THR A 205 -9.35 7.53 8.95
C THR A 205 -10.10 8.67 9.64
N ARG A 206 -9.56 9.88 9.59
CA ARG A 206 -10.37 11.05 9.90
C ARG A 206 -11.37 11.12 8.76
N HIS A 207 -12.63 10.79 9.06
CA HIS A 207 -13.79 11.02 8.21
C HIS A 207 -13.95 12.51 7.90
N THR A 208 -13.04 13.07 7.12
CA THR A 208 -13.25 14.35 6.45
C THR A 208 -14.09 14.01 5.24
N ARG A 209 -15.37 14.34 5.32
CA ARG A 209 -16.28 14.31 4.18
C ARG A 209 -15.56 15.06 3.06
N LYS A 210 -15.14 14.35 2.00
CA LYS A 210 -14.69 14.85 0.69
C LYS A 210 -13.19 14.79 0.31
N ARG A 211 -12.33 14.03 0.97
CA ARG A 211 -11.12 13.46 0.32
C ARG A 211 -10.78 12.13 1.00
N ASP A 212 -10.39 11.14 0.20
CA ASP A 212 -9.75 9.93 0.69
C ASP A 212 -8.69 10.31 1.73
N ALA A 213 -8.45 9.46 2.74
CA ALA A 213 -7.35 9.68 3.67
C ALA A 213 -6.10 9.86 2.81
N MET A 214 -5.63 11.10 2.68
CA MET A 214 -4.54 11.45 1.77
C MET A 214 -3.36 10.76 2.41
N TYR A 215 -2.82 9.69 1.83
CA TYR A 215 -1.58 9.03 2.23
C TYR A 215 -0.76 8.77 0.99
N ALA A 216 0.55 8.77 1.14
CA ALA A 216 1.45 8.30 0.12
C ALA A 216 2.12 7.02 0.61
N CYS A 217 2.44 6.09 -0.29
CA CYS A 217 3.22 4.92 0.07
C CYS A 217 4.72 5.26 0.08
N ASP A 218 5.52 4.36 0.63
CA ASP A 218 6.97 4.53 0.71
C ASP A 218 7.57 4.61 -0.70
N VAL A 219 8.28 5.71 -0.97
CA VAL A 219 8.99 5.95 -2.23
C VAL A 219 10.43 6.26 -1.91
N ARG A 220 11.37 5.51 -2.51
CA ARG A 220 12.80 5.79 -2.38
C ARG A 220 13.26 6.73 -3.49
N ALA A 221 14.09 7.72 -3.15
CA ALA A 221 14.59 8.73 -4.09
C ALA A 221 15.27 8.16 -5.36
N ALA A 222 15.88 6.98 -5.27
CA ALA A 222 16.52 6.33 -6.41
C ALA A 222 15.53 5.76 -7.45
N ALA A 223 14.24 5.62 -7.10
CA ALA A 223 13.26 4.93 -7.92
C ALA A 223 12.45 5.82 -8.85
N ASN A 224 12.42 7.14 -8.63
CA ASN A 224 11.51 8.05 -9.35
C ASN A 224 12.20 9.08 -10.25
N GLY A 225 13.54 9.22 -10.20
CA GLY A 225 14.25 10.25 -10.97
C GLY A 225 13.87 11.70 -10.61
N THR A 226 12.93 11.91 -9.69
CA THR A 226 12.40 13.21 -9.25
C THR A 226 12.99 13.68 -7.92
N GLY A 227 13.85 12.88 -7.28
CA GLY A 227 14.47 13.22 -6.00
C GLY A 227 13.48 13.32 -4.83
N THR A 228 12.31 12.68 -4.95
CA THR A 228 11.31 12.58 -3.88
C THR A 228 11.51 11.30 -3.08
N GLU A 229 11.55 11.43 -1.76
CA GLU A 229 11.60 10.33 -0.80
C GLU A 229 10.41 10.45 0.15
N ILE A 230 9.67 9.37 0.29
CA ILE A 230 8.55 9.24 1.23
C ILE A 230 8.88 8.08 2.15
N SER A 231 8.86 8.32 3.45
CA SER A 231 9.20 7.33 4.46
C SER A 231 8.24 7.37 5.64
N HIS A 232 7.99 6.20 6.23
CA HIS A 232 7.11 6.08 7.39
C HIS A 232 7.86 5.59 8.63
N SER A 233 7.42 6.07 9.79
CA SER A 233 7.96 5.60 11.06
C SER A 233 6.90 5.53 12.16
N LEU A 234 6.95 4.43 12.91
CA LEU A 234 6.17 4.23 14.13
C LEU A 234 7.01 4.66 15.34
N SER A 235 6.50 5.61 16.11
CA SER A 235 7.07 6.01 17.39
C SER A 235 6.20 5.49 18.53
N ILE A 236 6.84 4.92 19.56
CA ILE A 236 6.19 4.42 20.78
C ILE A 236 6.82 5.17 21.96
N GLU A 237 5.98 5.87 22.71
CA GLU A 237 6.33 6.59 23.93
C GLU A 237 5.69 5.90 25.13
N MET A 238 6.49 5.59 26.16
CA MET A 238 6.05 4.94 27.39
C MET A 238 6.43 5.83 28.57
N LEU A 239 5.46 6.15 29.42
CA LEU A 239 5.68 6.84 30.68
C LEU A 239 5.69 5.83 31.83
N LEU A 240 6.85 5.67 32.45
CA LEU A 240 7.04 4.86 33.64
C LEU A 240 7.11 5.75 34.88
N SER A 241 6.58 5.28 36.00
CA SER A 241 6.81 5.87 37.32
C SER A 241 7.44 4.86 38.25
N LYS A 242 8.38 5.30 39.06
CA LYS A 242 9.00 4.51 40.11
C LYS A 242 8.10 4.44 41.33
N GLU A 243 7.90 3.24 41.83
CA GLU A 243 7.22 2.96 43.08
C GLU A 243 8.14 2.12 43.98
N LEU A 244 8.15 2.42 45.27
CA LEU A 244 8.96 1.71 46.26
C LEU A 244 8.05 0.82 47.10
N ALA A 245 8.40 -0.45 47.22
CA ALA A 245 7.75 -1.38 48.12
C ALA A 245 8.77 -1.90 49.14
N SER A 246 8.37 -2.08 50.39
CA SER A 246 9.20 -2.76 51.37
C SER A 246 9.11 -4.27 51.17
N SER A 247 10.24 -4.97 51.24
CA SER A 247 10.25 -6.45 51.23
C SER A 247 9.47 -7.06 52.41
N ASP A 248 9.37 -6.33 53.53
CA ASP A 248 8.73 -6.82 54.77
C ASP A 248 7.20 -6.62 54.75
N ILE A 249 6.71 -5.62 53.99
CA ILE A 249 5.28 -5.31 53.83
C ILE A 249 5.01 -4.98 52.35
N PRO A 250 4.80 -5.99 51.48
CA PRO A 250 4.66 -5.78 50.04
C PRO A 250 3.42 -4.96 49.64
N ASN A 251 2.42 -4.86 50.52
CA ASN A 251 1.21 -4.07 50.29
C ASN A 251 1.39 -2.57 50.54
N LEU A 252 2.49 -2.15 51.18
CA LEU A 252 2.80 -0.74 51.40
C LEU A 252 3.67 -0.24 50.24
N VAL A 253 3.01 0.15 49.15
CA VAL A 253 3.65 0.73 47.98
C VAL A 253 3.65 2.25 48.11
N LEU A 254 4.83 2.85 48.22
CA LEU A 254 5.03 4.29 48.25
C LEU A 254 5.26 4.81 46.82
N ALA A 255 4.32 5.59 46.31
CA ALA A 255 4.50 6.29 45.04
C ALA A 255 5.64 7.30 45.18
N THR A 256 6.62 7.24 44.27
CA THR A 256 7.72 8.21 44.20
C THR A 256 7.41 9.23 43.12
N SER A 257 7.94 10.45 43.23
CA SER A 257 7.83 11.48 42.19
C SER A 257 8.73 11.22 40.96
N ASP A 258 9.43 10.08 40.93
CA ASP A 258 10.39 9.76 39.88
C ASP A 258 9.69 9.10 38.69
N ALA A 259 9.59 9.83 37.58
CA ALA A 259 8.99 9.37 36.34
C ALA A 259 9.98 9.46 35.17
N ARG A 260 9.87 8.54 34.23
CA ARG A 260 10.72 8.45 33.04
C ARG A 260 9.89 8.22 31.79
N VAL A 261 10.22 8.98 30.74
CA VAL A 261 9.63 8.81 29.41
C VAL A 261 10.61 8.03 28.55
N LEU A 262 10.22 6.83 28.14
CA LEU A 262 10.98 5.96 27.25
C LEU A 262 10.42 6.07 25.84
N ARG A 263 11.27 6.35 24.84
CA ARG A 263 10.86 6.50 23.44
C ARG A 263 11.60 5.51 22.55
N MET A 264 10.88 4.91 21.62
CA MET A 264 11.45 4.07 20.55
C MET A 264 10.82 4.43 19.22
N ARG A 265 11.61 4.33 18.14
CA ARG A 265 11.19 4.65 16.78
C ARG A 265 11.57 3.47 15.89
N HIS A 266 10.61 2.99 15.12
CA HIS A 266 10.75 1.90 14.18
C HIS A 266 10.41 2.42 12.78
N ALA A 267 11.30 2.19 11.81
CA ALA A 267 10.97 2.43 10.40
C ALA A 267 9.98 1.35 9.95
N VAL A 268 8.90 1.77 9.32
CA VAL A 268 7.87 0.89 8.74
C VAL A 268 7.71 1.27 7.27
N ILE A 269 7.30 0.31 6.46
CA ILE A 269 7.13 0.45 5.02
C ILE A 269 5.64 0.43 4.74
N LEU A 270 5.07 1.59 4.40
CA LEU A 270 3.67 1.67 3.97
C LEU A 270 3.58 1.36 2.47
N THR A 271 2.83 0.34 2.11
CA THR A 271 2.62 -0.09 0.72
C THR A 271 1.16 -0.45 0.49
N GLU A 272 0.66 -0.25 -0.72
CA GLU A 272 -0.67 -0.74 -1.09
C GLU A 272 -0.75 -2.25 -0.91
N ALA A 273 -1.94 -2.75 -0.59
CA ALA A 273 -2.16 -4.19 -0.49
C ALA A 273 -2.08 -4.82 -1.88
N PRO A 274 -1.56 -6.06 -2.01
CA PRO A 274 -1.60 -6.75 -3.29
C PRO A 274 -3.07 -6.94 -3.68
N GLY A 275 -3.45 -6.39 -4.84
CA GLY A 275 -4.80 -6.57 -5.35
C GLY A 275 -5.09 -8.04 -5.67
N LEU A 276 -6.34 -8.36 -5.98
CA LEU A 276 -6.77 -9.66 -6.51
C LEU A 276 -6.26 -9.93 -7.95
N GLY A 277 -5.26 -9.18 -8.40
CA GLY A 277 -4.71 -9.29 -9.75
C GLY A 277 -3.85 -10.53 -9.90
N VAL A 278 -3.82 -11.08 -11.12
CA VAL A 278 -2.90 -12.15 -11.47
C VAL A 278 -1.48 -11.60 -11.37
N ALA A 279 -0.69 -12.14 -10.44
CA ALA A 279 0.75 -11.91 -10.44
C ALA A 279 1.31 -12.65 -11.65
N TRP A 280 1.53 -11.95 -12.76
CA TRP A 280 2.10 -12.51 -13.98
C TRP A 280 3.46 -13.18 -13.73
N ASP A 281 4.17 -12.75 -12.69
CA ASP A 281 5.44 -13.33 -12.24
C ASP A 281 5.27 -14.63 -11.40
N ALA A 282 4.05 -14.92 -10.93
CA ALA A 282 3.72 -16.12 -10.14
C ALA A 282 3.11 -17.25 -11.00
N GLU A 283 2.80 -16.99 -12.27
CA GLU A 283 2.66 -18.06 -13.25
C GLU A 283 4.05 -18.58 -13.61
N LEU A 284 4.59 -19.41 -12.74
CA LEU A 284 5.71 -20.27 -13.11
C LEU A 284 5.22 -21.09 -14.32
N PRO A 285 5.95 -21.10 -15.45
CA PRO A 285 5.64 -22.07 -16.50
C PRO A 285 5.63 -23.47 -15.86
N PRO A 286 4.67 -24.34 -16.23
CA PRO A 286 4.59 -25.67 -15.64
C PRO A 286 5.96 -26.34 -15.72
N VAL A 287 6.41 -26.88 -14.59
CA VAL A 287 7.68 -27.61 -14.53
C VAL A 287 7.50 -28.88 -15.34
N TYR A 288 8.47 -29.20 -16.20
CA TYR A 288 8.40 -30.33 -17.14
C TYR A 288 8.16 -31.70 -16.48
N ASP A 289 8.28 -31.82 -15.16
CA ASP A 289 7.93 -33.02 -14.40
C ASP A 289 6.42 -33.32 -14.39
N ASP A 290 5.57 -32.32 -14.66
CA ASP A 290 4.10 -32.48 -14.76
C ASP A 290 3.63 -32.92 -16.16
N VAL A 291 4.56 -33.08 -17.11
CA VAL A 291 4.27 -33.61 -18.45
C VAL A 291 4.78 -35.05 -18.51
N PRO A 292 3.91 -36.06 -18.65
CA PRO A 292 4.37 -37.44 -18.77
C PRO A 292 5.36 -37.56 -19.95
N PRO A 293 6.46 -38.31 -19.80
CA PRO A 293 7.43 -38.44 -20.88
C PRO A 293 6.79 -39.13 -22.07
N SER A 294 7.00 -38.54 -23.26
CA SER A 294 6.57 -38.96 -24.60
C SER A 294 5.19 -38.47 -25.08
N PRO A 295 5.06 -38.12 -26.38
CA PRO A 295 3.85 -37.52 -26.92
C PRO A 295 2.65 -38.46 -26.79
N PRO A 296 1.41 -37.91 -26.72
CA PRO A 296 0.20 -38.73 -26.69
C PRO A 296 0.24 -39.72 -27.86
N SER A 297 0.04 -41.00 -27.55
CA SER A 297 -0.03 -42.04 -28.57
C SER A 297 -1.27 -41.78 -29.42
N TYR A 298 -1.08 -41.35 -30.66
CA TYR A 298 -2.16 -41.21 -31.61
C TYR A 298 -2.80 -42.60 -31.79
N PRO A 299 -4.14 -42.73 -31.64
CA PRO A 299 -4.83 -43.95 -32.02
C PRO A 299 -4.46 -44.28 -33.46
N LYS A 300 -4.01 -45.51 -33.72
CA LYS A 300 -3.82 -46.02 -35.08
C LYS A 300 -5.17 -46.40 -35.70
N ASP A 301 -6.17 -45.55 -35.52
CA ASP A 301 -7.42 -45.74 -36.23
C ASP A 301 -7.17 -45.47 -37.71
N ALA A 302 -7.84 -46.25 -38.56
CA ALA A 302 -7.76 -46.09 -39.99
C ALA A 302 -8.05 -44.61 -40.36
N PRO A 303 -7.41 -44.07 -41.41
CA PRO A 303 -7.66 -42.70 -41.83
C PRO A 303 -9.18 -42.47 -41.96
N VAL A 304 -9.66 -41.38 -41.35
CA VAL A 304 -11.06 -40.96 -41.45
C VAL A 304 -11.39 -40.81 -42.93
N GLU A 305 -12.31 -41.62 -43.45
CA GLU A 305 -12.84 -41.43 -44.79
C GLU A 305 -13.72 -40.18 -44.80
N TYR A 306 -13.29 -39.17 -45.54
CA TYR A 306 -13.88 -37.82 -45.57
C TYR A 306 -15.21 -37.74 -46.36
N GLU A 307 -15.71 -38.85 -46.90
CA GLU A 307 -16.87 -38.85 -47.82
C GLU A 307 -18.22 -38.54 -47.14
N ASN A 308 -18.29 -38.57 -45.80
CA ASN A 308 -19.55 -38.37 -45.06
C ASN A 308 -19.68 -37.02 -44.33
N LEU A 309 -18.75 -36.07 -44.52
CA LEU A 309 -18.79 -34.78 -43.81
C LEU A 309 -19.60 -33.69 -44.53
N GLU A 310 -19.96 -33.87 -45.81
CA GLU A 310 -20.65 -32.82 -46.60
C GLU A 310 -22.16 -32.67 -46.34
N ALA A 311 -22.78 -33.54 -45.52
CA ALA A 311 -24.24 -33.52 -45.37
C ALA A 311 -24.79 -32.65 -44.22
N LEU A 312 -23.94 -32.07 -43.35
CA LEU A 312 -24.41 -31.31 -42.18
C LEU A 312 -24.62 -29.81 -42.44
N ASP A 313 -23.97 -29.25 -43.47
CA ASP A 313 -24.02 -27.80 -43.75
C ASP A 313 -25.29 -27.36 -44.52
N GLU A 314 -26.01 -28.29 -45.14
CA GLU A 314 -27.21 -27.96 -45.94
C GLU A 314 -28.51 -27.91 -45.12
N GLN A 315 -28.52 -28.47 -43.90
CA GLN A 315 -29.76 -28.64 -43.13
C GLN A 315 -30.13 -27.41 -42.26
N GLU A 316 -29.19 -26.51 -41.97
CA GLU A 316 -29.46 -25.29 -41.18
C GLU A 316 -29.91 -24.06 -41.99
N ARG A 317 -29.97 -24.14 -43.33
CA ARG A 317 -30.29 -22.98 -44.20
C ARG A 317 -31.76 -22.80 -44.62
N ARG A 318 -32.73 -23.55 -44.09
CA ARG A 318 -34.15 -23.33 -44.43
C ARG A 318 -34.91 -22.55 -43.35
N PRO A 319 -35.45 -21.34 -43.63
CA PRO A 319 -36.35 -20.66 -42.72
C PRO A 319 -37.74 -21.31 -42.76
N SER A 320 -38.31 -21.60 -41.59
CA SER A 320 -39.70 -22.05 -41.45
C SER A 320 -40.67 -20.91 -41.72
N VAL A 321 -41.28 -20.91 -42.90
CA VAL A 321 -42.46 -20.09 -43.21
C VAL A 321 -43.67 -20.73 -42.52
N GLY A 322 -44.30 -19.99 -41.61
CA GLY A 322 -45.56 -20.39 -40.98
C GLY A 322 -46.73 -20.30 -41.95
N ASN A 323 -47.74 -21.14 -41.74
CA ASN A 323 -49.12 -20.75 -41.98
C ASN A 323 -50.07 -21.43 -41.02
N SER A 324 -50.95 -20.59 -40.50
CA SER A 324 -52.07 -20.82 -39.60
C SER A 324 -53.16 -21.68 -40.22
N GLU A 325 -53.83 -22.50 -39.40
CA GLU A 325 -55.28 -22.64 -39.53
C GLU A 325 -55.96 -22.93 -38.18
N THR A 326 -57.01 -22.14 -37.97
CA THR A 326 -57.94 -22.02 -36.86
C THR A 326 -58.89 -23.20 -36.72
N SER A 327 -59.21 -23.59 -35.49
CA SER A 327 -60.57 -24.03 -35.13
C SER A 327 -60.86 -23.87 -33.62
N LEU A 328 -61.99 -23.23 -33.36
CA LEU A 328 -62.59 -22.78 -32.09
C LEU A 328 -63.34 -23.94 -31.36
N PRO A 329 -63.92 -23.70 -30.16
CA PRO A 329 -63.95 -24.63 -29.03
C PRO A 329 -65.32 -25.29 -28.79
N SER A 330 -65.38 -26.22 -27.82
CA SER A 330 -66.61 -26.46 -27.07
C SER A 330 -66.40 -27.28 -25.79
N VAL A 331 -66.92 -26.70 -24.70
CA VAL A 331 -67.26 -27.17 -23.34
C VAL A 331 -66.12 -27.48 -22.38
#